data_AF-A0A1N6RI60-F1
#
_entry.id   AF-A0A1N6RI60-F1
#
_cell.length_a   1.000
_cell.length_b   1.000
_cell.length_c   1.000
_cell.angle_alpha   90.00
_cell.angle_beta   90.00
_cell.angle_gamma   90.00
#
_symmetry.space_group_name_H-M   'P 1'
#
loop_
_entity.id
_entity.type
_entity.pdbx_description
1 polymer ?
#
loop_
_entity_poly.entity_id
_entity_poly.type
_entity_poly.pdbx_seq_one_letter_code
_entity_poly.pdbx_strand_id
1 'polypeptide(L)'
;MQSQATYNYNVVRQFSIMTVVWGVVGMLVGVIVAAQLVWPELNLGEWLHFGRLRPLHTNAVIFAFGGCALFATSYFVVQRTCHTPLFAPKLATFTFWGWQLVIVLAAISLPLGFTSGKEYAELEWPIDILIAVVWVSYAIVFFGTIAKRKTSHIYVANWFFGGFILTVALLHIVNSAAMPVSLTKSYSAYAGVQDAMIQWWYGHNAVGFFLTAGFLGMMYYFVPKQAERPVYSYRLSVVHFWALIFTYMWAGPHHLHYTALPDWTQSVGMIFSLILLAPSWGGMINGVMTLSGAWHKLRTDPILKFLITALSFYGMSTFEGPMMSIKTVNALSHYTDWTVGHVHSGALGWVAMISIGSMYYLIPRMYGKTQMYSVGLINTHFWIATIGIVLYIASMWIAGVMQGLMWRATNPDGTLTYSFVESVKASYPFWAIRLAGGVMFLTGMLIMFYNMVKTMAGEKAYEAPVVAPAAAHA
;
A
#
# COMPACT_ATOMS: atom_id res chain seq x y z
N MET A 1 -19.77 3.00 40.75
CA MET A 1 -19.23 2.18 39.65
C MET A 1 -18.44 3.11 38.74
N GLN A 2 -17.11 2.99 38.70
CA GLN A 2 -16.32 3.72 37.69
C GLN A 2 -16.77 3.22 36.31
N SER A 3 -17.20 4.12 35.42
CA SER A 3 -17.55 3.73 34.05
C SER A 3 -16.34 3.06 33.41
N GLN A 4 -16.45 1.78 33.04
CA GLN A 4 -15.38 1.06 32.38
C GLN A 4 -15.02 1.79 31.08
N ALA A 5 -13.76 2.21 30.92
CA ALA A 5 -13.33 2.89 29.71
C ALA A 5 -13.53 1.98 28.49
N THR A 6 -13.97 2.55 27.37
CA THR A 6 -14.19 1.85 26.11
C THR A 6 -13.20 2.31 25.05
N TYR A 7 -12.83 1.42 24.13
CA TYR A 7 -12.01 1.79 22.97
C TYR A 7 -12.80 2.70 22.03
N ASN A 8 -12.12 3.67 21.42
CA ASN A 8 -12.72 4.52 20.39
C ASN A 8 -12.77 3.75 19.06
N TYR A 9 -13.89 3.06 18.83
CA TYR A 9 -14.17 2.34 17.60
C TYR A 9 -14.89 3.18 16.54
N ASN A 10 -15.30 4.41 16.84
CA ASN A 10 -16.00 5.25 15.87
C ASN A 10 -15.09 5.57 14.67
N VAL A 11 -13.93 6.17 14.93
CA VAL A 11 -12.98 6.54 13.87
C VAL A 11 -12.44 5.31 13.12
N VAL A 12 -12.23 4.20 13.84
CA VAL A 12 -11.82 2.92 13.25
C VAL A 12 -12.88 2.44 12.27
N ARG A 13 -14.15 2.42 12.67
CA ARG A 13 -15.28 2.01 11.83
C ARG A 13 -15.41 2.90 10.58
N GLN A 14 -15.31 4.21 10.76
CA GLN A 14 -15.36 5.18 9.67
C GLN A 14 -14.28 4.89 8.62
N PHE A 15 -13.02 4.75 9.04
CA PHE A 15 -11.93 4.40 8.13
C PHE A 15 -12.06 3.00 7.54
N SER A 16 -12.54 2.00 8.29
CA SER A 16 -12.75 0.65 7.74
C SER A 16 -13.78 0.62 6.61
N ILE A 17 -14.88 1.36 6.76
CA ILE A 17 -15.89 1.50 5.70
C ILE A 17 -15.28 2.21 4.49
N MET A 18 -14.61 3.34 4.73
CA MET A 18 -14.01 4.12 3.65
C MET A 18 -12.84 3.41 2.97
N THR A 19 -12.14 2.50 3.65
CA THR A 19 -11.16 1.59 3.05
C THR A 19 -11.82 0.79 1.93
N VAL A 20 -12.96 0.15 2.20
CA VAL A 20 -13.64 -0.68 1.19
C VAL A 20 -14.19 0.20 0.06
N VAL A 21 -14.78 1.35 0.38
CA VAL A 21 -15.32 2.30 -0.62
C VAL A 21 -14.20 2.79 -1.56
N TRP A 22 -13.11 3.30 -1.01
CA TRP A 22 -11.99 3.79 -1.81
C TRP A 22 -11.22 2.67 -2.53
N GLY A 23 -11.22 1.46 -1.98
CA GLY A 23 -10.73 0.27 -2.68
C GLY A 23 -11.52 0.00 -3.95
N VAL A 24 -12.86 0.03 -3.89
CA VAL A 24 -13.71 -0.10 -5.08
C VAL A 24 -13.46 1.03 -6.07
N VAL A 25 -13.46 2.28 -5.62
CA VAL A 25 -13.26 3.45 -6.50
C VAL A 25 -11.89 3.43 -7.17
N GLY A 26 -10.81 3.29 -6.39
CA GLY A 26 -9.44 3.31 -6.93
C GLY A 26 -9.18 2.18 -7.92
N MET A 27 -9.68 0.97 -7.62
CA MET A 27 -9.53 -0.17 -8.53
C MET A 27 -10.44 -0.07 -9.76
N LEU A 28 -11.61 0.57 -9.64
CA LEU A 28 -12.45 0.90 -10.80
C LEU A 28 -11.74 1.87 -11.75
N VAL A 29 -11.13 2.94 -11.23
CA VAL A 29 -10.31 3.84 -12.07
C VAL A 29 -9.14 3.07 -12.69
N GLY A 30 -8.54 2.13 -11.96
CA GLY A 30 -7.51 1.21 -12.47
C GLY A 30 -7.98 0.38 -13.68
N VAL A 31 -9.19 -0.19 -13.59
CA VAL A 31 -9.82 -0.92 -14.70
C VAL A 31 -10.11 0.00 -15.88
N ILE A 32 -10.59 1.23 -15.65
CA ILE A 32 -10.86 2.22 -16.71
C ILE A 32 -9.56 2.55 -17.45
N VAL A 33 -8.48 2.92 -16.75
CA VAL A 33 -7.20 3.26 -17.40
C VAL A 33 -6.54 2.05 -18.06
N ALA A 34 -6.73 0.85 -17.51
CA ALA A 34 -6.28 -0.39 -18.17
C ALA A 34 -7.04 -0.65 -19.47
N ALA A 35 -8.35 -0.34 -19.52
CA ALA A 35 -9.16 -0.45 -20.73
C ALA A 35 -8.79 0.61 -21.78
N GLN A 36 -8.47 1.84 -21.36
CA GLN A 36 -8.01 2.91 -22.25
C GLN A 36 -6.69 2.59 -22.97
N LEU A 37 -5.84 1.73 -22.39
CA LEU A 37 -4.64 1.24 -23.06
C LEU A 37 -4.95 0.20 -24.15
N VAL A 38 -6.05 -0.55 -24.02
CA VAL A 38 -6.49 -1.53 -25.02
C VAL A 38 -7.32 -0.86 -26.12
N TRP A 39 -8.20 0.06 -25.72
CA TRP A 39 -9.09 0.81 -26.60
C TRP A 39 -8.94 2.31 -26.31
N PRO A 40 -8.01 2.99 -27.01
CA PRO A 40 -7.78 4.42 -26.83
C PRO A 40 -9.01 5.29 -27.06
N GLU A 41 -10.02 4.79 -27.78
CA GLU A 41 -11.31 5.45 -28.01
C GLU A 41 -12.08 5.70 -26.70
N LEU A 42 -11.74 4.99 -25.61
CA LEU A 42 -12.30 5.20 -24.27
C LEU A 42 -11.75 6.46 -23.56
N ASN A 43 -10.84 7.21 -24.19
CA ASN A 43 -10.41 8.53 -23.71
C ASN A 43 -11.47 9.58 -24.08
N LEU A 44 -12.40 9.84 -23.16
CA LEU A 44 -13.54 10.74 -23.37
C LEU A 44 -13.27 12.14 -22.82
N GLY A 45 -12.84 13.06 -23.69
CA GLY A 45 -12.53 14.44 -23.31
C GLY A 45 -11.30 14.54 -22.38
N GLU A 46 -11.02 15.76 -21.92
CA GLU A 46 -9.79 16.01 -21.16
C GLU A 46 -9.79 15.40 -19.75
N TRP A 47 -10.94 15.37 -19.06
CA TRP A 47 -11.03 14.93 -17.66
C TRP A 47 -10.92 13.42 -17.51
N LEU A 48 -11.41 12.66 -18.49
CA LEU A 48 -11.35 11.20 -18.50
C LEU A 48 -10.19 10.68 -19.35
N HIS A 49 -9.24 11.53 -19.74
CA HIS A 49 -8.06 11.09 -20.47
C HIS A 49 -7.10 10.30 -19.56
N PHE A 50 -6.46 9.25 -20.10
CA PHE A 50 -5.53 8.37 -19.39
C PHE A 50 -4.47 9.14 -18.59
N GLY A 51 -3.91 10.20 -19.19
CA GLY A 51 -2.88 11.03 -18.54
C GLY A 51 -3.35 11.72 -17.25
N ARG A 52 -4.66 12.01 -17.09
CA ARG A 52 -5.22 12.60 -15.87
C ARG A 52 -5.81 11.55 -14.92
N LEU A 53 -6.35 10.46 -15.46
CA LEU A 53 -6.90 9.37 -14.65
C LEU A 53 -5.82 8.45 -14.05
N ARG A 54 -4.65 8.32 -14.66
CA ARG A 54 -3.53 7.53 -14.09
C ARG A 54 -3.12 8.02 -12.69
N PRO A 55 -2.78 9.31 -12.48
CA PRO A 55 -2.44 9.78 -11.14
C PRO A 55 -3.63 9.73 -10.18
N LEU A 56 -4.88 9.86 -10.67
CA LEU A 56 -6.06 9.63 -9.83
C LEU A 56 -6.15 8.18 -9.36
N HIS A 57 -5.95 7.21 -10.24
CA HIS A 57 -5.87 5.79 -9.87
C HIS A 57 -4.80 5.59 -8.79
N THR A 58 -3.57 6.05 -9.04
CA THR A 58 -2.44 5.96 -8.11
C THR A 58 -2.79 6.52 -6.73
N ASN A 59 -3.28 7.76 -6.67
CA ASN A 59 -3.62 8.41 -5.39
C ASN A 59 -4.79 7.71 -4.69
N ALA A 60 -5.80 7.28 -5.43
CA ALA A 60 -6.95 6.57 -4.88
C ALA A 60 -6.55 5.18 -4.34
N VAL A 61 -5.69 4.42 -4.99
CA VAL A 61 -5.29 3.10 -4.49
C VAL A 61 -4.27 3.17 -3.36
N ILE A 62 -3.37 4.16 -3.36
CA ILE A 62 -2.33 4.28 -2.33
C ILE A 62 -2.87 5.05 -1.12
N PHE A 63 -3.25 6.31 -1.30
CA PHE A 63 -3.58 7.19 -0.18
C PHE A 63 -5.03 7.08 0.26
N ALA A 64 -5.97 6.81 -0.65
CA ALA A 64 -7.36 6.60 -0.26
C ALA A 64 -7.60 5.19 0.29
N PHE A 65 -7.41 4.14 -0.52
CA PHE A 65 -7.55 2.74 -0.09
C PHE A 65 -6.50 2.36 0.97
N GLY A 66 -5.22 2.42 0.61
CA GLY A 66 -4.12 2.04 1.51
C GLY A 66 -4.05 2.94 2.75
N GLY A 67 -4.23 4.25 2.59
CA GLY A 67 -4.22 5.19 3.71
C GLY A 67 -5.38 4.96 4.68
N CYS A 68 -6.62 4.81 4.20
CA CYS A 68 -7.74 4.48 5.09
C CYS A 68 -7.51 3.12 5.80
N ALA A 69 -6.93 2.14 5.10
CA ALA A 69 -6.59 0.86 5.71
C ALA A 69 -5.58 1.05 6.86
N LEU A 70 -4.51 1.82 6.64
CA LEU A 70 -3.52 2.16 7.67
C LEU A 70 -4.14 2.91 8.84
N PHE A 71 -4.98 3.92 8.60
CA PHE A 71 -5.68 4.63 9.68
C PHE A 71 -6.56 3.70 10.51
N ALA A 72 -7.42 2.90 9.86
CA ALA A 72 -8.29 1.96 10.55
C ALA A 72 -7.50 0.95 11.40
N THR A 73 -6.50 0.32 10.79
CA THR A 73 -5.70 -0.72 11.45
C THR A 73 -4.81 -0.16 12.53
N SER A 74 -4.08 0.93 12.31
CA SER A 74 -3.19 1.52 13.31
C SER A 74 -3.97 2.00 14.54
N TYR A 75 -5.10 2.70 14.37
CA TYR A 75 -5.95 3.13 15.48
C TYR A 75 -6.58 1.95 16.23
N PHE A 76 -6.93 0.86 15.53
CA PHE A 76 -7.40 -0.34 16.20
C PHE A 76 -6.29 -1.04 16.98
N VAL A 77 -5.14 -1.25 16.35
CA VAL A 77 -4.01 -2.01 16.89
C VAL A 77 -3.36 -1.29 18.07
N VAL A 78 -3.09 0.02 17.95
CA VAL A 78 -2.40 0.78 19.01
C VAL A 78 -3.23 0.81 20.29
N GLN A 79 -4.55 0.96 20.18
CA GLN A 79 -5.44 0.93 21.35
C GLN A 79 -5.37 -0.42 22.08
N ARG A 80 -5.45 -1.52 21.33
CA ARG A 80 -5.53 -2.87 21.90
C ARG A 80 -4.18 -3.37 22.40
N THR A 81 -3.09 -2.97 21.78
CA THR A 81 -1.74 -3.35 22.20
C THR A 81 -1.23 -2.50 23.36
N CYS A 82 -1.73 -1.27 23.52
CA CYS A 82 -1.41 -0.40 24.64
C CYS A 82 -2.45 -0.42 25.78
N HIS A 83 -3.56 -1.15 25.61
CA HIS A 83 -4.65 -1.29 26.59
C HIS A 83 -5.20 0.07 27.07
N THR A 84 -5.45 0.98 26.13
CA THR A 84 -5.89 2.35 26.40
C THR A 84 -6.73 2.87 25.22
N PRO A 85 -7.75 3.72 25.44
CA PRO A 85 -8.46 4.37 24.32
C PRO A 85 -7.53 5.30 23.56
N LEU A 86 -7.89 5.73 22.34
CA LEU A 86 -7.08 6.71 21.60
C LEU A 86 -6.81 7.98 22.42
N PHE A 87 -5.61 8.54 22.28
CA PHE A 87 -5.30 9.88 22.72
C PHE A 87 -6.02 10.91 21.84
N ALA A 88 -6.46 12.02 22.45
CA ALA A 88 -7.16 13.11 21.74
C ALA A 88 -8.23 12.61 20.74
N PRO A 89 -9.32 11.95 21.18
CA PRO A 89 -10.28 11.31 20.27
C PRO A 89 -10.93 12.26 19.26
N LYS A 90 -11.12 13.54 19.61
CA LYS A 90 -11.58 14.58 18.68
C LYS A 90 -10.56 14.85 17.56
N LEU A 91 -9.27 14.80 17.86
CA LEU A 91 -8.20 14.94 16.88
C LEU A 91 -8.17 13.71 15.94
N ALA A 92 -8.45 12.51 16.45
CA ALA A 92 -8.62 11.34 15.60
C ALA A 92 -9.81 11.51 14.63
N THR A 93 -10.93 12.06 15.08
CA THR A 93 -12.06 12.41 14.19
C THR A 93 -11.67 13.49 13.16
N PHE A 94 -10.86 14.48 13.54
CA PHE A 94 -10.28 15.43 12.59
C PHE A 94 -9.43 14.72 11.53
N THR A 95 -8.59 13.74 11.92
CA THR A 95 -7.81 12.99 10.93
C THR A 95 -8.68 12.23 9.93
N PHE A 96 -9.85 11.74 10.35
CA PHE A 96 -10.79 11.13 9.43
C PHE A 96 -11.30 12.15 8.42
N TRP A 97 -11.99 13.20 8.86
CA TRP A 97 -12.58 14.16 7.93
C TRP A 97 -11.54 14.91 7.10
N GLY A 98 -10.38 15.24 7.67
CA GLY A 98 -9.27 15.83 6.95
C GLY A 98 -8.73 14.91 5.87
N TRP A 99 -8.56 13.61 6.14
CA TRP A 99 -8.13 12.65 5.13
C TRP A 99 -9.18 12.44 4.04
N GLN A 100 -10.47 12.37 4.41
CA GLN A 100 -11.55 12.31 3.43
C GLN A 100 -11.56 13.54 2.51
N LEU A 101 -11.32 14.74 3.08
CA LEU A 101 -11.21 15.97 2.30
C LEU A 101 -10.03 15.92 1.33
N VAL A 102 -8.84 15.46 1.76
CA VAL A 102 -7.68 15.25 0.88
C VAL A 102 -8.06 14.36 -0.32
N ILE A 103 -8.73 13.23 -0.07
CA ILE A 103 -9.09 12.29 -1.12
C ILE A 103 -10.11 12.90 -2.10
N VAL A 104 -11.12 13.61 -1.59
CA VAL A 104 -12.11 14.30 -2.42
C VAL A 104 -11.43 15.39 -3.26
N LEU A 105 -10.51 16.15 -2.67
CA LEU A 105 -9.73 17.15 -3.40
C LEU A 105 -8.89 16.50 -4.51
N ALA A 106 -8.25 15.35 -4.25
CA ALA A 106 -7.53 14.60 -5.28
C ALA A 106 -8.46 14.12 -6.42
N ALA A 107 -9.66 13.64 -6.09
CA ALA A 107 -10.66 13.20 -7.05
C ALA A 107 -11.17 14.33 -7.95
N ILE A 108 -11.11 15.58 -7.48
CA ILE A 108 -11.49 16.77 -8.25
C ILE A 108 -10.29 17.33 -9.00
N SER A 109 -9.16 17.53 -8.32
CA SER A 109 -8.02 18.29 -8.85
C SER A 109 -7.28 17.56 -9.96
N LEU A 110 -7.10 16.24 -9.85
CA LEU A 110 -6.32 15.47 -10.81
C LEU A 110 -7.01 15.37 -12.18
N PRO A 111 -8.32 15.07 -12.28
CA PRO A 111 -9.06 15.16 -13.56
C PRO A 111 -9.11 16.58 -14.14
N LEU A 112 -9.07 17.63 -13.30
CA LEU A 112 -8.97 19.02 -13.76
C LEU A 112 -7.56 19.37 -14.29
N GLY A 113 -6.58 18.47 -14.13
CA GLY A 113 -5.21 18.66 -14.62
C GLY A 113 -4.29 19.40 -13.66
N PHE A 114 -4.71 19.63 -12.41
CA PHE A 114 -3.87 20.24 -11.39
C PHE A 114 -2.93 19.19 -10.82
N THR A 115 -1.70 19.18 -11.33
CA THR A 115 -0.67 18.26 -10.88
C THR A 115 0.72 18.88 -10.83
N SER A 116 1.49 18.48 -9.82
CA SER A 116 2.92 18.74 -9.70
C SER A 116 3.75 17.97 -10.75
N GLY A 117 3.19 16.89 -11.32
CA GLY A 117 3.90 15.97 -12.23
C GLY A 117 4.85 15.00 -11.53
N LYS A 118 4.90 14.99 -10.20
CA LYS A 118 5.72 14.09 -9.38
C LYS A 118 4.95 12.83 -8.99
N GLU A 119 5.43 11.66 -9.36
CA GLU A 119 4.75 10.39 -9.05
C GLU A 119 4.54 10.21 -7.53
N TYR A 120 3.32 9.82 -7.15
CA TYR A 120 2.86 9.69 -5.76
C TYR A 120 2.80 11.01 -4.96
N ALA A 121 3.20 12.14 -5.53
CA ALA A 121 3.14 13.48 -4.95
C ALA A 121 2.44 14.45 -5.90
N GLU A 122 1.44 13.98 -6.63
CA GLU A 122 0.84 14.71 -7.76
C GLU A 122 -0.02 15.89 -7.33
N LEU A 123 -0.49 15.93 -6.09
CA LEU A 123 -1.39 16.96 -5.58
C LEU A 123 -0.65 18.30 -5.46
N GLU A 124 -1.38 19.40 -5.62
CA GLU A 124 -0.78 20.74 -5.55
C GLU A 124 -0.68 21.25 -4.11
N TRP A 125 0.19 22.25 -3.92
CA TRP A 125 0.68 22.70 -2.61
C TRP A 125 -0.39 22.99 -1.52
N PRO A 126 -1.62 23.48 -1.79
CA PRO A 126 -2.61 23.65 -0.72
C PRO A 126 -3.04 22.30 -0.12
N ILE A 127 -3.12 21.27 -0.97
CA ILE A 127 -3.46 19.91 -0.57
C ILE A 127 -2.27 19.29 0.17
N ASP A 128 -1.04 19.58 -0.24
CA ASP A 128 0.16 19.12 0.48
C ASP A 128 0.22 19.67 1.91
N ILE A 129 -0.13 20.93 2.11
CA ILE A 129 -0.24 21.53 3.45
C ILE A 129 -1.34 20.83 4.26
N LEU A 130 -2.51 20.60 3.66
CA LEU A 130 -3.60 19.89 4.32
C LEU A 130 -3.17 18.48 4.74
N ILE A 131 -2.49 17.73 3.86
CA ILE A 131 -1.92 16.43 4.16
C ILE A 131 -0.98 16.53 5.36
N ALA A 132 -0.04 17.49 5.36
CA ALA A 132 0.90 17.66 6.46
C ALA A 132 0.18 17.91 7.79
N VAL A 133 -0.83 18.78 7.82
CA VAL A 133 -1.61 19.08 9.03
C VAL A 133 -2.37 17.84 9.54
N VAL A 134 -3.02 17.11 8.65
CA VAL A 134 -3.73 15.86 8.98
C VAL A 134 -2.75 14.80 9.49
N TRP A 135 -1.59 14.69 8.86
CA TRP A 135 -0.57 13.70 9.20
C TRP A 135 0.12 13.98 10.53
N VAL A 136 0.44 15.26 10.82
CA VAL A 136 0.94 15.67 12.14
C VAL A 136 -0.09 15.39 13.22
N SER A 137 -1.36 15.67 12.95
CA SER A 137 -2.46 15.36 13.86
C SER A 137 -2.57 13.85 14.13
N TYR A 138 -2.41 13.04 13.09
CA TYR A 138 -2.36 11.59 13.20
C TYR A 138 -1.18 11.10 14.05
N ALA A 139 0.01 11.66 13.84
CA ALA A 139 1.19 11.35 14.64
C ALA A 139 0.96 11.67 16.12
N ILE A 140 0.38 12.83 16.43
CA ILE A 140 0.04 13.21 17.81
C ILE A 140 -0.94 12.20 18.44
N VAL A 141 -1.99 11.79 17.72
CA VAL A 141 -2.95 10.78 18.20
C VAL A 141 -2.24 9.44 18.45
N PHE A 142 -1.45 8.96 17.49
CA PHE A 142 -0.82 7.65 17.57
C PHE A 142 0.24 7.59 18.68
N PHE A 143 1.22 8.49 18.66
CA PHE A 143 2.28 8.52 19.66
C PHE A 143 1.77 8.93 21.04
N GLY A 144 0.78 9.82 21.12
CA GLY A 144 0.11 10.14 22.38
C GLY A 144 -0.63 8.92 22.97
N THR A 145 -1.16 8.03 22.13
CA THR A 145 -1.77 6.76 22.60
C THR A 145 -0.71 5.81 23.17
N ILE A 146 0.45 5.70 22.51
CA ILE A 146 1.60 4.92 23.01
C ILE A 146 2.13 5.49 24.33
N ALA A 147 2.19 6.82 24.46
CA ALA A 147 2.70 7.50 25.65
C ALA A 147 1.89 7.18 26.91
N LYS A 148 0.57 6.99 26.77
CA LYS A 148 -0.34 6.63 27.88
C LYS A 148 -0.67 5.13 27.99
N ARG A 149 0.16 4.28 27.39
CA ARG A 149 -0.02 2.81 27.42
C ARG A 149 -0.02 2.28 28.85
N LYS A 150 -0.64 1.12 29.03
CA LYS A 150 -0.65 0.38 30.30
C LYS A 150 0.37 -0.77 30.37
N THR A 151 1.06 -1.06 29.26
CA THR A 151 2.09 -2.11 29.20
C THR A 151 3.48 -1.49 29.29
N SER A 152 4.44 -2.17 29.92
CA SER A 152 5.83 -1.71 29.96
C SER A 152 6.46 -1.66 28.56
N HIS A 153 6.24 -2.69 27.75
CA HIS A 153 6.76 -2.81 26.39
C HIS A 153 5.79 -2.25 25.32
N ILE A 154 6.37 -1.78 24.22
CA ILE A 154 5.64 -1.38 23.00
C ILE A 154 5.70 -2.56 22.04
N TYR A 155 4.54 -3.02 21.58
CA TYR A 155 4.45 -4.13 20.64
C TYR A 155 5.09 -3.81 19.28
N VAL A 156 5.70 -4.80 18.62
CA VAL A 156 6.46 -4.63 17.37
C VAL A 156 5.61 -4.01 16.25
N ALA A 157 4.32 -4.34 16.17
CA ALA A 157 3.42 -3.69 15.19
C ALA A 157 3.47 -2.15 15.30
N ASN A 158 3.58 -1.62 16.53
CA ASN A 158 3.63 -0.19 16.76
C ASN A 158 5.02 0.42 16.45
N TRP A 159 6.08 -0.39 16.38
CA TRP A 159 7.39 0.08 15.89
C TRP A 159 7.29 0.36 14.40
N PHE A 160 6.74 -0.59 13.64
CA PHE A 160 6.46 -0.44 12.23
C PHE A 160 5.49 0.70 11.97
N PHE A 161 4.40 0.79 12.76
CA PHE A 161 3.47 1.89 12.59
C PHE A 161 4.13 3.26 12.91
N GLY A 162 4.88 3.36 14.01
CA GLY A 162 5.58 4.59 14.37
C GLY A 162 6.64 5.00 13.34
N GLY A 163 7.43 4.04 12.85
CA GLY A 163 8.44 4.26 11.82
C GLY A 163 7.82 4.74 10.50
N PHE A 164 6.67 4.18 10.12
CA PHE A 164 5.93 4.66 8.95
C PHE A 164 5.44 6.09 9.12
N ILE A 165 4.80 6.40 10.25
CA ILE A 165 4.21 7.73 10.49
C ILE A 165 5.28 8.82 10.40
N LEU A 166 6.40 8.63 11.10
CA LEU A 166 7.48 9.61 11.16
C LEU A 166 8.15 9.79 9.81
N THR A 167 8.46 8.68 9.13
CA THR A 167 9.17 8.75 7.86
C THR A 167 8.29 9.34 6.77
N VAL A 168 7.01 8.94 6.66
CA VAL A 168 6.09 9.53 5.67
C VAL A 168 5.94 11.05 5.87
N ALA A 169 5.91 11.53 7.12
CA ALA A 169 5.90 12.98 7.38
C ALA A 169 7.15 13.67 6.81
N LEU A 170 8.33 13.11 7.08
CA LEU A 170 9.62 13.60 6.57
C LEU A 170 9.65 13.60 5.04
N LEU A 171 9.26 12.48 4.42
CA LEU A 171 9.23 12.32 2.97
C LEU A 171 8.32 13.36 2.33
N HIS A 172 7.10 13.49 2.84
CA HIS A 172 6.09 14.42 2.34
C HIS A 172 6.57 15.87 2.39
N ILE A 173 7.08 16.31 3.54
CA ILE A 173 7.51 17.70 3.74
C ILE A 173 8.69 18.05 2.81
N VAL A 174 9.65 17.13 2.65
CA VAL A 174 10.84 17.37 1.82
C VAL A 174 10.47 17.35 0.32
N ASN A 175 9.78 16.32 -0.17
CA ASN A 175 9.51 16.22 -1.62
C ASN A 175 8.50 17.25 -2.13
N SER A 176 7.58 17.69 -1.26
CA SER A 176 6.56 18.69 -1.59
C SER A 176 7.04 20.13 -1.39
N ALA A 177 8.33 20.33 -1.06
CA ALA A 177 8.92 21.67 -1.06
C ALA A 177 8.81 22.25 -2.47
N ALA A 178 8.02 23.31 -2.61
CA ALA A 178 7.70 23.93 -3.88
C ALA A 178 7.45 25.43 -3.71
N MET A 179 7.66 26.19 -4.79
CA MET A 179 7.32 27.61 -4.88
C MET A 179 5.92 27.76 -5.47
N PRO A 180 4.92 28.23 -4.69
CA PRO A 180 3.58 28.48 -5.20
C PRO A 180 3.58 29.60 -6.25
N VAL A 181 2.89 29.37 -7.37
CA VAL A 181 2.66 30.39 -8.42
C VAL A 181 1.20 30.83 -8.40
N SER A 182 0.29 29.90 -8.18
CA SER A 182 -1.15 30.16 -8.02
C SER A 182 -1.76 29.12 -7.08
N LEU A 183 -3.06 29.23 -6.78
CA LEU A 183 -3.74 28.25 -5.91
C LEU A 183 -3.67 26.82 -6.47
N THR A 184 -3.61 26.65 -7.79
CA THR A 184 -3.62 25.35 -8.47
C THR A 184 -2.30 25.06 -9.17
N LYS A 185 -1.23 25.81 -8.86
CA LYS A 185 0.08 25.58 -9.47
C LYS A 185 1.25 25.97 -8.59
N SER A 186 2.24 25.09 -8.55
CA SER A 186 3.56 25.30 -7.95
C SER A 186 4.67 24.72 -8.84
N TYR A 187 5.91 25.13 -8.56
CA TYR A 187 7.12 24.52 -9.13
C TYR A 187 7.96 23.90 -8.01
N SER A 188 8.51 22.71 -8.26
CA SER A 188 9.42 22.02 -7.32
C SER A 188 10.53 22.97 -6.86
N ALA A 189 10.90 22.90 -5.58
CA ALA A 189 12.06 23.62 -5.05
C ALA A 189 13.39 23.05 -5.59
N TYR A 190 13.35 21.92 -6.28
CA TYR A 190 14.49 21.23 -6.86
C TYR A 190 14.35 21.12 -8.37
N ALA A 191 15.46 20.87 -9.08
CA ALA A 191 15.45 20.65 -10.52
C ALA A 191 16.40 19.52 -10.95
N GLY A 192 16.19 19.01 -12.17
CA GLY A 192 17.06 18.06 -12.84
C GLY A 192 17.36 16.82 -12.00
N VAL A 193 18.65 16.49 -11.87
CA VAL A 193 19.12 15.28 -11.21
C VAL A 193 18.83 15.29 -9.70
N GLN A 194 18.87 16.46 -9.05
CA GLN A 194 18.55 16.56 -7.63
C GLN A 194 17.05 16.32 -7.39
N ASP A 195 16.20 16.90 -8.24
CA ASP A 195 14.76 16.65 -8.16
C ASP A 195 14.42 15.18 -8.41
N ALA A 196 15.08 14.54 -9.38
CA ALA A 196 14.94 13.11 -9.62
C ALA A 196 15.33 12.27 -8.39
N MET A 197 16.46 12.59 -7.74
CA MET A 197 16.91 11.86 -6.56
C MET A 197 15.93 12.03 -5.40
N ILE A 198 15.49 13.26 -5.11
CA ILE A 198 14.53 13.55 -4.04
C ILE A 198 13.18 12.90 -4.35
N GLN A 199 12.74 12.95 -5.61
CA GLN A 199 11.52 12.31 -6.08
C GLN A 199 11.54 10.81 -5.87
N TRP A 200 12.64 10.11 -6.15
CA TRP A 200 12.69 8.66 -5.98
C TRP A 200 13.15 8.20 -4.60
N TRP A 201 13.86 9.03 -3.86
CA TRP A 201 13.96 8.89 -2.41
C TRP A 201 12.57 8.95 -1.77
N TYR A 202 11.73 9.90 -2.18
CA TYR A 202 10.33 9.96 -1.78
C TYR A 202 9.53 8.76 -2.27
N GLY A 203 9.48 8.53 -3.58
CA GLY A 203 8.60 7.53 -4.19
C GLY A 203 8.90 6.11 -3.73
N HIS A 204 10.18 5.75 -3.61
CA HIS A 204 10.55 4.44 -3.09
C HIS A 204 10.22 4.31 -1.60
N ASN A 205 10.48 5.34 -0.79
CA ASN A 205 10.16 5.27 0.63
C ASN A 205 8.66 5.48 0.91
N ALA A 206 7.88 6.02 -0.03
CA ALA A 206 6.44 5.97 0.01
C ALA A 206 5.98 4.52 -0.04
N VAL A 207 6.45 3.71 -1.00
CA VAL A 207 6.14 2.27 -0.99
C VAL A 207 6.81 1.52 0.17
N GLY A 208 7.99 1.96 0.62
CA GLY A 208 8.74 1.31 1.69
C GLY A 208 8.21 1.52 3.10
N PHE A 209 7.70 2.70 3.39
CA PHE A 209 7.16 3.02 4.69
C PHE A 209 5.64 2.96 4.68
N PHE A 210 5.00 3.63 3.73
CA PHE A 210 3.54 3.61 3.63
C PHE A 210 3.04 2.20 3.28
N LEU A 211 3.53 1.59 2.20
CA LEU A 211 2.99 0.31 1.69
C LEU A 211 3.72 -0.95 2.22
N THR A 212 4.89 -0.81 2.82
CA THR A 212 5.62 -1.94 3.42
C THR A 212 5.62 -1.84 4.94
N ALA A 213 6.27 -0.84 5.55
CA ALA A 213 6.36 -0.77 7.01
C ALA A 213 4.99 -0.71 7.71
N GLY A 214 4.09 0.20 7.28
CA GLY A 214 2.75 0.30 7.85
C GLY A 214 1.94 -1.01 7.73
N PHE A 215 2.08 -1.72 6.61
CA PHE A 215 1.37 -2.98 6.35
C PHE A 215 2.03 -4.17 7.06
N LEU A 216 3.34 -4.13 7.34
CA LEU A 216 3.99 -5.04 8.28
C LEU A 216 3.43 -4.85 9.69
N GLY A 217 3.07 -3.61 10.07
CA GLY A 217 2.31 -3.35 11.29
C GLY A 217 0.97 -4.11 11.34
N MET A 218 0.24 -4.16 10.21
CA MET A 218 -0.97 -4.99 10.09
C MET A 218 -0.63 -6.47 10.24
N MET A 219 0.36 -6.96 9.49
CA MET A 219 0.79 -8.36 9.55
C MET A 219 1.11 -8.80 10.97
N TYR A 220 1.90 -8.00 11.69
CA TYR A 220 2.29 -8.29 13.07
C TYR A 220 1.11 -8.37 14.03
N TYR A 221 -0.02 -7.73 13.75
CA TYR A 221 -1.20 -7.86 14.58
C TYR A 221 -2.14 -8.96 14.08
N PHE A 222 -2.57 -8.90 12.81
CA PHE A 222 -3.68 -9.71 12.32
C PHE A 222 -3.28 -11.16 12.04
N VAL A 223 -2.04 -11.44 11.60
CA VAL A 223 -1.59 -12.83 11.40
C VAL A 223 -1.61 -13.63 12.69
N PRO A 224 -0.87 -13.26 13.77
CA PRO A 224 -0.91 -14.02 15.01
C PRO A 224 -2.31 -14.03 15.62
N LYS A 225 -3.08 -12.95 15.48
CA LYS A 225 -4.40 -12.86 16.10
C LYS A 225 -5.46 -13.71 15.41
N GLN A 226 -5.41 -13.86 14.09
CA GLN A 226 -6.31 -14.76 13.35
C GLN A 226 -5.83 -16.21 13.42
N ALA A 227 -4.51 -16.44 13.40
CA ALA A 227 -3.94 -17.78 13.57
C ALA A 227 -4.11 -18.32 15.00
N GLU A 228 -4.28 -17.44 15.98
CA GLU A 228 -4.23 -17.75 17.42
C GLU A 228 -2.90 -18.41 17.81
N ARG A 229 -1.81 -17.85 17.28
CA ARG A 229 -0.45 -18.31 17.52
C ARG A 229 0.42 -17.17 18.04
N PRO A 230 1.39 -17.46 18.91
CA PRO A 230 2.40 -16.48 19.25
C PRO A 230 3.23 -16.14 18.00
N VAL A 231 3.71 -14.90 17.92
CA VAL A 231 4.66 -14.48 16.89
C VAL A 231 5.90 -15.38 16.94
N TYR A 232 6.35 -15.87 15.79
CA TYR A 232 7.43 -16.84 15.69
C TYR A 232 8.73 -16.41 16.36
N SER A 233 9.30 -15.25 15.96
CA SER A 233 10.61 -14.83 16.46
C SER A 233 10.67 -13.35 16.79
N TYR A 234 10.77 -13.05 18.09
CA TYR A 234 11.00 -11.69 18.57
C TYR A 234 12.37 -11.15 18.14
N ARG A 235 13.44 -11.97 18.18
CA ARG A 235 14.78 -11.54 17.74
C ARG A 235 14.78 -11.15 16.27
N LEU A 236 14.12 -11.95 15.43
CA LEU A 236 13.95 -11.61 14.01
C LEU A 236 13.15 -10.32 13.87
N SER A 237 12.14 -10.10 14.72
CA SER A 237 11.34 -8.85 14.77
C SER A 237 12.18 -7.61 15.08
N VAL A 238 13.23 -7.73 15.91
CA VAL A 238 14.17 -6.64 16.17
C VAL A 238 15.09 -6.41 14.97
N VAL A 239 15.76 -7.48 14.50
CA VAL A 239 16.76 -7.38 13.42
C VAL A 239 16.12 -6.85 12.14
N HIS A 240 15.01 -7.44 11.72
CA HIS A 240 14.40 -7.06 10.45
C HIS A 240 13.77 -5.67 10.52
N PHE A 241 13.25 -5.22 11.67
CA PHE A 241 12.71 -3.87 11.81
C PHE A 241 13.80 -2.82 11.60
N TRP A 242 14.89 -2.90 12.38
CA TRP A 242 15.96 -1.89 12.30
C TRP A 242 16.70 -1.93 10.97
N ALA A 243 17.01 -3.13 10.48
CA ALA A 243 17.66 -3.28 9.18
C ALA A 243 16.75 -2.78 8.04
N LEU A 244 15.45 -3.07 8.06
CA LEU A 244 14.52 -2.59 7.03
C LEU A 244 14.40 -1.07 7.05
N ILE A 245 14.10 -0.48 8.21
CA ILE A 245 13.89 0.97 8.33
C ILE A 245 15.15 1.77 7.96
N PHE A 246 16.34 1.25 8.28
CA PHE A 246 17.59 1.89 7.88
C PHE A 246 17.86 1.74 6.37
N THR A 247 17.76 0.52 5.84
CA THR A 247 18.19 0.22 4.45
C THR A 247 17.25 0.77 3.39
N TYR A 248 15.94 0.81 3.66
CA TYR A 248 14.95 1.32 2.70
C TYR A 248 15.24 2.76 2.25
N MET A 249 15.75 3.59 3.17
CA MET A 249 16.07 5.01 2.92
C MET A 249 17.10 5.21 1.80
N TRP A 250 17.90 4.19 1.48
CA TRP A 250 18.96 4.26 0.49
C TRP A 250 18.56 3.75 -0.89
N ALA A 251 17.42 3.07 -1.02
CA ALA A 251 17.07 2.34 -2.24
C ALA A 251 16.46 3.22 -3.34
N GLY A 252 16.20 4.51 -3.09
CA GLY A 252 15.67 5.45 -4.09
C GLY A 252 16.38 5.44 -5.47
N PRO A 253 17.72 5.47 -5.54
CA PRO A 253 18.43 5.52 -6.82
C PRO A 253 18.24 4.31 -7.75
N HIS A 254 17.64 3.20 -7.30
CA HIS A 254 17.36 2.06 -8.18
C HIS A 254 16.30 2.35 -9.25
N HIS A 255 15.56 3.45 -9.10
CA HIS A 255 14.63 3.98 -10.09
C HIS A 255 15.35 4.79 -11.18
N LEU A 256 16.64 5.08 -11.00
CA LEU A 256 17.40 6.06 -11.77
C LEU A 256 18.67 5.44 -12.38
N HIS A 257 18.68 4.13 -12.59
CA HIS A 257 19.79 3.45 -13.25
C HIS A 257 19.93 3.86 -14.71
N TYR A 258 21.18 4.08 -15.14
CA TYR A 258 21.50 4.54 -16.50
C TYR A 258 20.77 5.83 -16.92
N THR A 259 20.47 6.69 -15.94
CA THR A 259 19.97 8.05 -16.16
C THR A 259 21.09 9.08 -16.00
N ALA A 260 20.75 10.38 -16.02
CA ALA A 260 21.68 11.46 -15.72
C ALA A 260 22.15 11.50 -14.24
N LEU A 261 21.59 10.66 -13.36
CA LEU A 261 22.00 10.57 -11.96
C LEU A 261 23.44 10.01 -11.86
N PRO A 262 24.35 10.59 -11.03
CA PRO A 262 25.74 10.13 -10.91
C PRO A 262 25.87 8.64 -10.59
N ASP A 263 26.83 7.98 -11.25
CA ASP A 263 27.01 6.53 -11.14
C ASP A 263 27.19 6.02 -9.70
N TRP A 264 27.86 6.80 -8.85
CA TRP A 264 28.08 6.42 -7.45
C TRP A 264 26.76 6.32 -6.68
N THR A 265 25.82 7.25 -6.90
CA THR A 265 24.50 7.20 -6.24
C THR A 265 23.68 6.02 -6.73
N GLN A 266 23.72 5.73 -8.04
CA GLN A 266 23.07 4.56 -8.61
C GLN A 266 23.61 3.28 -7.96
N SER A 267 24.94 3.15 -7.84
CA SER A 267 25.57 1.97 -7.24
C SER A 267 25.23 1.81 -5.76
N VAL A 268 25.15 2.91 -4.99
CA VAL A 268 24.67 2.89 -3.60
C VAL A 268 23.23 2.36 -3.54
N GLY A 269 22.33 2.89 -4.38
CA GLY A 269 20.95 2.43 -4.45
C GLY A 269 20.83 0.94 -4.78
N MET A 270 21.61 0.44 -5.74
CA MET A 270 21.67 -0.98 -6.08
C MET A 270 22.14 -1.84 -4.89
N ILE A 271 23.27 -1.48 -4.26
CA ILE A 271 23.84 -2.25 -3.14
C ILE A 271 22.86 -2.33 -1.97
N PHE A 272 22.26 -1.20 -1.57
CA PHE A 272 21.31 -1.19 -0.48
C PHE A 272 20.01 -1.90 -0.82
N SER A 273 19.56 -1.86 -2.08
CA SER A 273 18.40 -2.64 -2.53
C SER A 273 18.65 -4.15 -2.48
N LEU A 274 19.87 -4.60 -2.78
CA LEU A 274 20.26 -6.01 -2.59
C LEU A 274 20.31 -6.41 -1.12
N ILE A 275 20.87 -5.55 -0.25
CA ILE A 275 20.88 -5.80 1.20
C ILE A 275 19.45 -5.84 1.75
N LEU A 276 18.55 -4.98 1.23
CA LEU A 276 17.15 -4.86 1.65
C LEU A 276 16.34 -6.15 1.48
N LEU A 277 16.78 -7.10 0.65
CA LEU A 277 16.17 -8.41 0.51
C LEU A 277 16.09 -9.16 1.85
N ALA A 278 17.19 -9.18 2.61
CA ALA A 278 17.28 -9.92 3.87
C ALA A 278 16.28 -9.44 4.94
N PRO A 279 16.23 -8.14 5.31
CA PRO A 279 15.26 -7.67 6.29
C PRO A 279 13.82 -7.69 5.76
N SER A 280 13.62 -7.53 4.45
CA SER A 280 12.28 -7.67 3.85
C SER A 280 11.76 -9.08 4.05
N TRP A 281 12.53 -10.11 3.67
CA TRP A 281 12.18 -11.52 3.90
C TRP A 281 12.11 -11.89 5.38
N GLY A 282 12.84 -11.20 6.25
CA GLY A 282 12.66 -11.31 7.69
C GLY A 282 11.20 -11.10 8.12
N GLY A 283 10.49 -10.16 7.50
CA GLY A 283 9.06 -9.93 7.73
C GLY A 283 8.18 -11.08 7.23
N MET A 284 8.42 -11.57 6.00
CA MET A 284 7.72 -12.72 5.43
C MET A 284 7.89 -13.96 6.31
N ILE A 285 9.13 -14.29 6.66
CA ILE A 285 9.48 -15.45 7.48
C ILE A 285 8.79 -15.35 8.83
N ASN A 286 8.81 -14.19 9.49
CA ASN A 286 8.14 -14.02 10.78
C ASN A 286 6.63 -14.27 10.69
N GLY A 287 5.98 -13.71 9.66
CA GLY A 287 4.55 -13.89 9.44
C GLY A 287 4.17 -15.33 9.07
N VAL A 288 4.89 -15.93 8.13
CA VAL A 288 4.61 -17.30 7.65
C VAL A 288 4.91 -18.34 8.73
N MET A 289 6.06 -18.24 9.40
CA MET A 289 6.44 -19.19 10.45
C MET A 289 5.57 -19.08 11.69
N THR A 290 4.90 -17.95 11.93
CA THR A 290 3.86 -17.81 12.97
C THR A 290 2.70 -18.78 12.74
N LEU A 291 2.48 -19.21 11.50
CA LEU A 291 1.47 -20.21 11.16
C LEU A 291 1.93 -21.66 11.34
N SER A 292 3.17 -21.90 11.73
CA SER A 292 3.69 -23.26 11.96
C SER A 292 2.80 -24.02 12.97
N GLY A 293 2.34 -25.21 12.57
CA GLY A 293 1.38 -26.00 13.35
C GLY A 293 -0.09 -25.55 13.22
N ALA A 294 -0.39 -24.47 12.51
CA ALA A 294 -1.75 -23.98 12.22
C ALA A 294 -2.10 -24.01 10.72
N TRP A 295 -1.24 -24.57 9.87
CA TRP A 295 -1.47 -24.68 8.41
C TRP A 295 -2.80 -25.32 8.01
N HIS A 296 -3.33 -26.24 8.83
CA HIS A 296 -4.65 -26.83 8.62
C HIS A 296 -5.79 -25.79 8.60
N LYS A 297 -5.65 -24.66 9.32
CA LYS A 297 -6.62 -23.56 9.34
C LYS A 297 -6.76 -22.90 7.96
N LEU A 298 -5.77 -22.99 7.07
CA LEU A 298 -5.90 -22.47 5.70
C LEU A 298 -7.00 -23.16 4.89
N ARG A 299 -7.40 -24.38 5.26
CA ARG A 299 -8.50 -25.08 4.56
C ARG A 299 -9.87 -24.52 4.95
N THR A 300 -9.99 -23.99 6.17
CA THR A 300 -11.28 -23.62 6.78
C THR A 300 -11.46 -22.12 6.97
N ASP A 301 -10.38 -21.36 7.12
CA ASP A 301 -10.41 -19.92 7.37
C ASP A 301 -9.90 -19.12 6.15
N PRO A 302 -10.80 -18.53 5.35
CA PRO A 302 -10.40 -17.75 4.19
C PRO A 302 -9.77 -16.40 4.55
N ILE A 303 -9.98 -15.86 5.75
CA ILE A 303 -9.26 -14.66 6.20
C ILE A 303 -7.77 -14.97 6.28
N LEU A 304 -7.42 -16.13 6.85
CA LEU A 304 -6.03 -16.57 6.94
C LEU A 304 -5.42 -16.85 5.56
N LYS A 305 -6.22 -17.32 4.58
CA LYS A 305 -5.76 -17.41 3.19
C LYS A 305 -5.32 -16.06 2.64
N PHE A 306 -6.12 -15.00 2.82
CA PHE A 306 -5.72 -13.64 2.43
C PHE A 306 -4.41 -13.22 3.10
N LEU A 307 -4.30 -13.37 4.42
CA LEU A 307 -3.13 -12.91 5.17
C LEU A 307 -1.84 -13.64 4.76
N ILE A 308 -1.92 -14.95 4.49
CA ILE A 308 -0.74 -15.76 4.11
C ILE A 308 -0.39 -15.59 2.65
N THR A 309 -1.38 -15.53 1.75
CA THR A 309 -1.13 -15.19 0.34
C THR A 309 -0.53 -13.79 0.21
N ALA A 310 -0.93 -12.85 1.08
CA ALA A 310 -0.31 -11.54 1.15
C ALA A 310 1.19 -11.63 1.43
N LEU A 311 1.58 -12.44 2.41
CA LEU A 311 3.00 -12.64 2.75
C LEU A 311 3.78 -13.33 1.63
N SER A 312 3.16 -14.25 0.89
CA SER A 312 3.78 -14.88 -0.28
C SER A 312 4.08 -13.86 -1.37
N PHE A 313 3.12 -13.00 -1.73
CA PHE A 313 3.35 -11.94 -2.71
C PHE A 313 4.30 -10.86 -2.20
N TYR A 314 4.29 -10.55 -0.90
CA TYR A 314 5.28 -9.68 -0.29
C TYR A 314 6.69 -10.24 -0.42
N GLY A 315 6.90 -11.52 -0.10
CA GLY A 315 8.20 -12.19 -0.28
C GLY A 315 8.64 -12.21 -1.74
N MET A 316 7.70 -12.48 -2.65
CA MET A 316 7.94 -12.47 -4.08
C MET A 316 8.33 -11.08 -4.61
N SER A 317 7.57 -10.03 -4.31
CA SER A 317 7.85 -8.68 -4.79
C SER A 317 9.10 -8.09 -4.12
N THR A 318 9.35 -8.41 -2.85
CA THR A 318 10.60 -8.02 -2.16
C THR A 318 11.80 -8.88 -2.50
N PHE A 319 11.63 -9.90 -3.33
CA PHE A 319 12.72 -10.57 -4.04
C PHE A 319 12.91 -9.96 -5.44
N GLU A 320 11.82 -9.79 -6.19
CA GLU A 320 11.83 -9.18 -7.52
C GLU A 320 12.42 -7.76 -7.52
N GLY A 321 12.06 -6.92 -6.56
CA GLY A 321 12.57 -5.55 -6.44
C GLY A 321 14.10 -5.49 -6.37
N PRO A 322 14.76 -6.19 -5.42
CA PRO A 322 16.21 -6.33 -5.39
C PRO A 322 16.80 -6.85 -6.71
N MET A 323 16.17 -7.82 -7.37
CA MET A 323 16.65 -8.28 -8.68
C MET A 323 16.58 -7.19 -9.75
N MET A 324 15.47 -6.42 -9.81
CA MET A 324 15.28 -5.30 -10.73
C MET A 324 16.15 -4.08 -10.38
N SER A 325 16.69 -4.01 -9.16
CA SER A 325 17.67 -3.00 -8.74
C SER A 325 19.10 -3.29 -9.21
N ILE A 326 19.36 -4.50 -9.74
CA ILE A 326 20.64 -4.80 -10.38
C ILE A 326 20.69 -4.04 -11.69
N LYS A 327 21.68 -3.16 -11.88
CA LYS A 327 21.79 -2.31 -13.09
C LYS A 327 21.53 -3.09 -14.40
N THR A 328 22.13 -4.26 -14.58
CA THR A 328 21.95 -5.10 -15.79
C THR A 328 20.50 -5.60 -15.98
N VAL A 329 19.80 -5.93 -14.91
CA VAL A 329 18.38 -6.32 -14.98
C VAL A 329 17.52 -5.08 -15.25
N ASN A 330 17.83 -3.97 -14.58
CA ASN A 330 17.16 -2.70 -14.78
C ASN A 330 17.27 -2.18 -16.23
N ALA A 331 18.41 -2.40 -16.89
CA ALA A 331 18.59 -2.09 -18.31
C ALA A 331 17.58 -2.78 -19.23
N LEU A 332 16.94 -3.87 -18.78
CA LEU A 332 15.83 -4.52 -19.47
C LEU A 332 14.47 -4.10 -18.92
N SER A 333 14.33 -3.99 -17.59
CA SER A 333 13.03 -3.78 -16.95
C SER A 333 12.56 -2.32 -16.94
N HIS A 334 13.47 -1.35 -16.97
CA HIS A 334 13.15 0.06 -16.87
C HIS A 334 12.30 0.54 -18.05
N TYR A 335 11.31 1.38 -17.76
CA TYR A 335 10.27 1.85 -18.71
C TYR A 335 9.36 0.79 -19.32
N THR A 336 9.55 -0.50 -19.00
CA THR A 336 8.67 -1.57 -19.50
C THR A 336 7.49 -1.84 -18.56
N ASP A 337 6.52 -2.60 -19.04
CA ASP A 337 5.41 -3.12 -18.25
C ASP A 337 5.87 -4.07 -17.13
N TRP A 338 7.14 -4.49 -17.08
CA TRP A 338 7.67 -5.25 -15.95
C TRP A 338 7.59 -4.42 -14.65
N THR A 339 7.91 -3.13 -14.70
CA THR A 339 7.72 -2.25 -13.53
C THR A 339 6.26 -2.22 -13.08
N VAL A 340 5.30 -2.21 -14.00
CA VAL A 340 3.87 -2.26 -13.68
C VAL A 340 3.49 -3.60 -13.05
N GLY A 341 4.04 -4.71 -13.56
CA GLY A 341 3.89 -6.05 -12.98
C GLY A 341 4.43 -6.16 -11.56
N HIS A 342 5.62 -5.61 -11.32
CA HIS A 342 6.23 -5.53 -10.00
C HIS A 342 5.38 -4.68 -9.03
N VAL A 343 4.92 -3.51 -9.48
CA VAL A 343 4.05 -2.65 -8.67
C VAL A 343 2.77 -3.38 -8.31
N HIS A 344 2.11 -4.07 -9.24
CA HIS A 344 0.84 -4.76 -8.96
C HIS A 344 1.01 -6.09 -8.23
N SER A 345 2.19 -6.74 -8.31
CA SER A 345 2.51 -7.89 -7.45
C SER A 345 2.53 -7.47 -5.98
N GLY A 346 3.17 -6.34 -5.66
CA GLY A 346 3.15 -5.73 -4.33
C GLY A 346 1.79 -5.11 -3.98
N ALA A 347 1.16 -4.35 -4.87
CA ALA A 347 -0.05 -3.60 -4.57
C ALA A 347 -1.29 -4.50 -4.43
N LEU A 348 -1.53 -5.40 -5.38
CA LEU A 348 -2.67 -6.32 -5.31
C LEU A 348 -2.34 -7.52 -4.42
N GLY A 349 -1.18 -8.12 -4.65
CA GLY A 349 -0.76 -9.35 -3.99
C GLY A 349 -0.42 -9.16 -2.51
N TRP A 350 0.26 -8.08 -2.12
CA TRP A 350 0.62 -7.82 -0.73
C TRP A 350 -0.35 -6.83 -0.05
N VAL A 351 -0.32 -5.56 -0.46
CA VAL A 351 -1.03 -4.43 0.18
C VAL A 351 -2.54 -4.68 0.26
N ALA A 352 -3.15 -5.02 -0.88
CA ALA A 352 -4.58 -5.24 -0.91
C ALA A 352 -4.97 -6.53 -0.17
N MET A 353 -4.29 -7.65 -0.38
CA MET A 353 -4.59 -8.91 0.34
C MET A 353 -4.50 -8.78 1.86
N ILE A 354 -3.43 -8.18 2.40
CA ILE A 354 -3.30 -8.02 3.86
C ILE A 354 -4.35 -7.05 4.42
N SER A 355 -4.69 -5.99 3.68
CA SER A 355 -5.75 -5.05 4.07
C SER A 355 -7.12 -5.73 4.07
N ILE A 356 -7.44 -6.49 3.02
CA ILE A 356 -8.70 -7.22 2.90
C ILE A 356 -8.84 -8.23 4.05
N GLY A 357 -7.80 -9.02 4.33
CA GLY A 357 -7.78 -9.93 5.47
C GLY A 357 -7.96 -9.20 6.82
N SER A 358 -7.26 -8.09 7.00
CA SER A 358 -7.38 -7.24 8.20
C SER A 358 -8.77 -6.64 8.37
N MET A 359 -9.40 -6.18 7.28
CA MET A 359 -10.77 -5.64 7.30
C MET A 359 -11.80 -6.74 7.57
N TYR A 360 -11.67 -7.93 6.97
CA TYR A 360 -12.55 -9.06 7.28
C TYR A 360 -12.45 -9.52 8.73
N TYR A 361 -11.26 -9.40 9.35
CA TYR A 361 -11.10 -9.59 10.78
C TYR A 361 -11.82 -8.50 11.59
N LEU A 362 -11.56 -7.23 11.24
CA LEU A 362 -11.84 -6.09 12.09
C LEU A 362 -13.29 -5.63 12.01
N ILE A 363 -13.89 -5.57 10.82
CA ILE A 363 -15.26 -5.08 10.58
C ILE A 363 -16.30 -5.73 11.50
N PRO A 364 -16.43 -7.07 11.62
CA PRO A 364 -17.49 -7.66 12.43
C PRO A 364 -17.33 -7.32 13.91
N ARG A 365 -16.08 -7.19 14.39
CA ARG A 365 -15.76 -6.86 15.78
C ARG A 365 -16.15 -5.43 16.16
N MET A 366 -16.35 -4.53 15.18
CA MET A 366 -16.86 -3.17 15.41
C MET A 366 -18.36 -3.15 15.74
N TYR A 367 -19.05 -4.27 15.54
CA TYR A 367 -20.47 -4.49 15.78
C TYR A 367 -20.71 -5.68 16.74
N GLY A 368 -19.69 -6.07 17.52
CA GLY A 368 -19.81 -7.14 18.52
C GLY A 368 -19.92 -8.55 17.94
N LYS A 369 -19.68 -8.71 16.63
CA LYS A 369 -19.70 -10.01 15.95
C LYS A 369 -18.30 -10.62 15.88
N THR A 370 -18.24 -11.94 15.86
CA THR A 370 -16.99 -12.70 15.69
C THR A 370 -16.63 -12.94 14.23
N GLN A 371 -17.64 -12.93 13.35
CA GLN A 371 -17.51 -13.26 11.93
C GLN A 371 -18.32 -12.32 11.04
N MET A 372 -17.92 -12.22 9.77
CA MET A 372 -18.67 -11.54 8.72
C MET A 372 -19.99 -12.27 8.41
N TYR A 373 -20.88 -11.60 7.69
CA TYR A 373 -22.17 -12.14 7.24
C TYR A 373 -22.03 -13.49 6.50
N SER A 374 -21.09 -13.60 5.56
CA SER A 374 -20.82 -14.87 4.86
C SER A 374 -19.33 -15.14 4.72
N VAL A 375 -18.88 -16.24 5.32
CA VAL A 375 -17.51 -16.77 5.15
C VAL A 375 -17.31 -17.33 3.75
N GLY A 376 -18.35 -17.89 3.13
CA GLY A 376 -18.32 -18.38 1.75
C GLY A 376 -17.96 -17.26 0.76
N LEU A 377 -18.53 -16.06 0.93
CA LEU A 377 -18.19 -14.90 0.10
C LEU A 377 -16.74 -14.43 0.29
N ILE A 378 -16.16 -14.58 1.48
CA ILE A 378 -14.74 -14.31 1.71
C ILE A 378 -13.90 -15.28 0.87
N ASN A 379 -14.25 -16.56 0.87
CA ASN A 379 -13.54 -17.56 0.08
C ASN A 379 -13.70 -17.35 -1.44
N THR A 380 -14.88 -16.94 -1.91
CA THR A 380 -15.09 -16.57 -3.32
C THR A 380 -14.27 -15.34 -3.69
N HIS A 381 -14.26 -14.30 -2.85
CA HIS A 381 -13.42 -13.13 -3.06
C HIS A 381 -11.94 -13.54 -3.14
N PHE A 382 -11.46 -14.37 -2.22
CA PHE A 382 -10.08 -14.85 -2.21
C PHE A 382 -9.66 -15.45 -3.56
N TRP A 383 -10.45 -16.37 -4.11
CA TRP A 383 -10.12 -17.03 -5.37
C TRP A 383 -10.17 -16.09 -6.57
N ILE A 384 -11.22 -15.29 -6.69
CA ILE A 384 -11.36 -14.33 -7.79
C ILE A 384 -10.19 -13.32 -7.77
N ALA A 385 -9.85 -12.79 -6.58
CA ALA A 385 -8.74 -11.86 -6.44
C ALA A 385 -7.39 -12.53 -6.76
N THR A 386 -7.15 -13.76 -6.26
CA THR A 386 -5.90 -14.48 -6.50
C THR A 386 -5.69 -14.78 -7.98
N ILE A 387 -6.72 -15.26 -8.68
CA ILE A 387 -6.64 -15.51 -10.13
C ILE A 387 -6.43 -14.19 -10.87
N GLY A 388 -7.12 -13.12 -10.48
CA GLY A 388 -6.95 -11.79 -11.04
C GLY A 388 -5.52 -11.27 -10.92
N ILE A 389 -4.90 -11.43 -9.75
CA ILE A 389 -3.49 -11.07 -9.50
C ILE A 389 -2.56 -11.85 -10.43
N VAL A 390 -2.71 -13.18 -10.50
CA VAL A 390 -1.83 -14.04 -11.31
C VAL A 390 -1.91 -13.69 -12.80
N LEU A 391 -3.11 -13.45 -13.33
CA LEU A 391 -3.29 -13.00 -14.71
C LEU A 391 -2.62 -11.64 -14.95
N TYR A 392 -2.79 -10.71 -14.02
CA TYR A 392 -2.17 -9.38 -14.10
C TYR A 392 -0.64 -9.51 -14.16
N ILE A 393 -0.03 -10.18 -13.19
CA ILE A 393 1.44 -10.30 -13.09
C ILE A 393 2.01 -11.05 -14.29
N ALA A 394 1.41 -12.19 -14.67
CA ALA A 394 1.89 -12.98 -15.79
C ALA A 394 1.89 -12.17 -17.10
N SER A 395 0.81 -11.43 -17.37
CA SER A 395 0.74 -10.60 -18.57
C SER A 395 1.77 -9.46 -18.58
N MET A 396 2.00 -8.81 -17.44
CA MET A 396 2.96 -7.71 -17.33
C MET A 396 4.42 -8.16 -17.38
N TRP A 397 4.74 -9.34 -16.85
CA TRP A 397 6.07 -9.92 -17.03
C TRP A 397 6.37 -10.26 -18.47
N ILE A 398 5.43 -10.91 -19.17
CA ILE A 398 5.62 -11.26 -20.58
C ILE A 398 5.73 -9.98 -21.40
N ALA A 399 4.83 -9.02 -21.21
CA ALA A 399 4.88 -7.73 -21.90
C ALA A 399 6.19 -6.98 -21.62
N GLY A 400 6.62 -6.92 -20.36
CA GLY A 400 7.79 -6.17 -19.97
C GLY A 400 9.10 -6.74 -20.50
N VAL A 401 9.30 -8.06 -20.36
CA VAL A 401 10.47 -8.74 -20.94
C VAL A 401 10.48 -8.61 -22.46
N MET A 402 9.32 -8.79 -23.10
CA MET A 402 9.19 -8.63 -24.55
C MET A 402 9.53 -7.20 -24.99
N GLN A 403 8.98 -6.17 -24.36
CA GLN A 403 9.28 -4.77 -24.64
C GLN A 403 10.78 -4.50 -24.51
N GLY A 404 11.38 -4.86 -23.38
CA GLY A 404 12.81 -4.67 -23.13
C GLY A 404 13.69 -5.38 -24.17
N LEU A 405 13.32 -6.59 -24.60
CA LEU A 405 14.04 -7.33 -25.64
C LEU A 405 13.86 -6.69 -27.03
N MET A 406 12.64 -6.28 -27.40
CA MET A 406 12.36 -5.65 -28.69
C MET A 406 13.07 -4.30 -28.83
N TRP A 407 13.08 -3.47 -27.78
CA TRP A 407 13.68 -2.13 -27.82
C TRP A 407 15.20 -2.15 -27.96
N ARG A 408 15.86 -3.22 -27.51
CA ARG A 408 17.31 -3.37 -27.60
C ARG A 408 17.78 -4.33 -28.69
N ALA A 409 16.86 -4.91 -29.46
CA ALA A 409 17.19 -5.88 -30.50
C ALA A 409 17.90 -5.19 -31.66
N THR A 410 19.03 -5.78 -32.08
CA THR A 410 19.83 -5.31 -33.21
C THR A 410 20.01 -6.43 -34.22
N ASN A 411 19.96 -6.06 -35.50
CA ASN A 411 20.31 -6.95 -36.60
C ASN A 411 21.83 -7.18 -36.64
N PRO A 412 22.32 -8.18 -37.41
CA PRO A 412 23.75 -8.41 -37.58
C PRO A 412 24.54 -7.21 -38.13
N ASP A 413 23.87 -6.27 -38.80
CA ASP A 413 24.45 -5.03 -39.33
C ASP A 413 24.45 -3.85 -38.33
N GLY A 414 23.95 -4.07 -37.11
CA GLY A 414 23.87 -3.06 -36.05
C GLY A 414 22.64 -2.15 -36.10
N THR A 415 21.75 -2.29 -37.09
CA THR A 415 20.48 -1.55 -37.12
C THR A 415 19.47 -2.09 -36.11
N LEU A 416 18.55 -1.26 -35.62
CA LEU A 416 17.49 -1.70 -34.70
C LEU A 416 16.51 -2.63 -35.43
N THR A 417 16.23 -3.79 -34.84
CA THR A 417 15.37 -4.82 -35.46
C THR A 417 13.91 -4.42 -35.50
N TYR A 418 13.40 -3.76 -34.45
CA TYR A 418 12.00 -3.38 -34.31
C TYR A 418 11.83 -1.87 -34.17
N SER A 419 10.81 -1.34 -34.82
CA SER A 419 10.25 -0.03 -34.52
C SER A 419 9.52 -0.05 -33.16
N PHE A 420 9.38 1.13 -32.54
CA PHE A 420 8.62 1.24 -31.28
C PHE A 420 7.16 0.80 -31.44
N VAL A 421 6.52 1.13 -32.57
CA VAL A 421 5.11 0.77 -32.84
C VAL A 421 4.89 -0.74 -32.89
N GLU A 422 5.88 -1.51 -33.37
CA GLU A 422 5.80 -2.98 -33.34
C GLU A 422 5.77 -3.52 -31.91
N SER A 423 6.58 -2.95 -31.01
CA SER A 423 6.55 -3.33 -29.59
C SER A 423 5.21 -2.97 -28.93
N VAL A 424 4.64 -1.80 -29.26
CA VAL A 424 3.32 -1.37 -28.79
C VAL A 424 2.24 -2.34 -29.26
N LYS A 425 2.23 -2.67 -30.56
CA LYS A 425 1.28 -3.64 -31.14
C LYS A 425 1.39 -5.01 -30.47
N ALA A 426 2.61 -5.47 -30.19
CA ALA A 426 2.84 -6.73 -29.50
C ALA A 426 2.35 -6.72 -28.04
N SER A 427 2.20 -5.55 -27.40
CA SER A 427 1.71 -5.42 -26.02
C SER A 427 0.19 -5.55 -25.87
N TYR A 428 -0.60 -5.32 -26.93
CA TYR A 428 -2.08 -5.32 -26.86
C TYR A 428 -2.70 -6.58 -26.23
N PRO A 429 -2.30 -7.81 -26.60
CA PRO A 429 -2.84 -9.02 -25.98
C PRO A 429 -2.62 -9.05 -24.46
N PHE A 430 -1.45 -8.59 -24.01
CA PHE A 430 -1.11 -8.57 -22.58
C PHE A 430 -1.86 -7.47 -21.84
N TRP A 431 -2.11 -6.31 -22.47
CA TRP A 431 -2.97 -5.27 -21.92
C TRP A 431 -4.43 -5.74 -21.73
N ALA A 432 -4.95 -6.56 -22.65
CA ALA A 432 -6.27 -7.18 -22.51
C ALA A 432 -6.32 -8.20 -21.36
N ILE A 433 -5.29 -9.04 -21.20
CA ILE A 433 -5.20 -9.98 -20.07
C ILE A 433 -5.08 -9.24 -18.74
N ARG A 434 -4.26 -8.18 -18.68
CA ARG A 434 -4.17 -7.28 -17.52
C ARG A 434 -5.53 -6.71 -17.14
N LEU A 435 -6.28 -6.21 -18.13
CA LEU A 435 -7.63 -5.69 -17.90
C LEU A 435 -8.55 -6.76 -17.31
N ALA A 436 -8.55 -7.98 -17.87
CA ALA A 436 -9.34 -9.08 -17.35
C ALA A 436 -8.98 -9.41 -15.89
N GLY A 437 -7.68 -9.48 -15.58
CA GLY A 437 -7.20 -9.67 -14.20
C GLY A 437 -7.64 -8.56 -13.25
N GLY A 438 -7.58 -7.30 -13.69
CA GLY A 438 -8.08 -6.14 -12.94
C GLY A 438 -9.59 -6.17 -12.69
N VAL A 439 -10.39 -6.55 -13.70
CA VAL A 439 -11.85 -6.70 -13.58
C VAL A 439 -12.22 -7.80 -12.59
N MET A 440 -11.49 -8.93 -12.61
CA MET A 440 -11.66 -9.98 -11.60
C MET A 440 -11.39 -9.43 -10.21
N PHE A 441 -10.25 -8.75 -10.00
CA PHE A 441 -9.92 -8.19 -8.70
C PHE A 441 -10.98 -7.19 -8.20
N LEU A 442 -11.44 -6.29 -9.07
CA LEU A 442 -12.51 -5.34 -8.76
C LEU A 442 -13.82 -6.06 -8.39
N THR A 443 -14.17 -7.13 -9.09
CA THR A 443 -15.32 -7.98 -8.76
C THR A 443 -15.19 -8.55 -7.35
N GLY A 444 -14.00 -8.99 -6.97
CA GLY A 444 -13.67 -9.38 -5.59
C GLY A 444 -13.96 -8.28 -4.57
N MET A 445 -13.56 -7.04 -4.84
CA MET A 445 -13.85 -5.90 -3.97
C MET A 445 -15.34 -5.57 -3.89
N LEU A 446 -16.11 -5.75 -4.96
CA LEU A 446 -17.57 -5.61 -4.92
C LEU A 446 -18.22 -6.68 -4.04
N ILE A 447 -17.72 -7.93 -4.08
CA ILE A 447 -18.14 -9.00 -3.16
C ILE A 447 -17.83 -8.61 -1.70
N MET A 448 -16.64 -8.06 -1.44
CA MET A 448 -16.28 -7.55 -0.11
C MET A 448 -17.22 -6.44 0.35
N PHE A 449 -17.50 -5.48 -0.51
CA PHE A 449 -18.41 -4.37 -0.22
C PHE A 449 -19.80 -4.89 0.16
N TYR A 450 -20.37 -5.79 -0.65
CA TYR A 450 -21.65 -6.43 -0.35
C TYR A 450 -21.63 -7.17 1.00
N ASN A 451 -20.60 -7.99 1.26
CA ASN A 451 -20.48 -8.75 2.51
C ASN A 451 -20.33 -7.81 3.73
N MET A 452 -19.61 -6.70 3.59
CA MET A 452 -19.50 -5.66 4.61
C MET A 452 -20.87 -5.05 4.91
N VAL A 453 -21.59 -4.57 3.89
CA VAL A 453 -22.92 -3.95 4.06
C VAL A 453 -23.87 -4.92 4.77
N LYS A 454 -23.92 -6.19 4.34
CA LYS A 454 -24.75 -7.22 4.99
C LYS A 454 -24.34 -7.53 6.43
N THR A 455 -23.06 -7.41 6.77
CA THR A 455 -22.57 -7.61 8.14
C THR A 455 -23.04 -6.49 9.08
N MET A 456 -23.11 -5.26 8.55
CA MET A 456 -23.46 -4.04 9.29
C MET A 456 -24.96 -3.76 9.34
N ALA A 457 -25.74 -4.26 8.38
CA ALA A 457 -27.16 -3.97 8.24
C ALA A 457 -27.95 -4.40 9.49
N GLY A 458 -28.68 -3.45 10.09
CA GLY A 458 -29.51 -3.70 11.28
C GLY A 458 -28.72 -3.78 12.60
N GLU A 459 -27.40 -3.62 12.58
CA GLU A 459 -26.55 -3.76 13.76
C GLU A 459 -26.26 -2.43 14.44
N LYS A 460 -26.11 -2.48 15.77
CA LYS A 460 -25.66 -1.32 16.56
C LYS A 460 -24.13 -1.35 16.70
N ALA A 461 -23.56 -0.16 16.74
CA ALA A 461 -22.16 0.04 17.07
C ALA A 461 -21.82 -0.61 18.41
N TYR A 462 -20.78 -1.46 18.45
CA TYR A 462 -20.32 -2.07 19.70
C TYR A 462 -19.29 -1.18 20.39
N GLU A 463 -19.52 -0.91 21.68
CA GLU A 463 -18.58 -0.23 22.55
C GLU A 463 -17.73 -1.25 23.29
N ALA A 464 -16.55 -1.56 22.74
CA ALA A 464 -15.67 -2.56 23.33
C ALA A 464 -15.00 -2.01 24.61
N PRO A 465 -15.11 -2.69 25.76
CA PRO A 465 -14.40 -2.28 26.96
C PRO A 465 -12.89 -2.42 26.78
N VAL A 466 -12.15 -1.51 27.40
CA VAL A 466 -10.70 -1.61 27.55
C VAL A 466 -10.41 -2.77 28.50
N VAL A 467 -9.63 -3.73 28.01
CA VAL A 467 -9.24 -4.92 28.77
C VAL A 467 -7.93 -4.60 29.47
N ALA A 468 -7.78 -4.96 30.74
CA ALA A 468 -6.52 -4.81 31.46
C ALA A 468 -5.42 -5.69 30.81
N PRO A 469 -4.14 -5.27 30.83
CA PRO A 469 -3.04 -6.15 30.46
C PRO A 469 -3.07 -7.43 31.30
N ALA A 470 -2.65 -8.56 30.72
CA ALA A 470 -2.38 -9.75 31.53
C ALA A 470 -1.29 -9.41 32.56
N ALA A 471 -1.36 -9.96 33.79
CA ALA A 471 -0.49 -9.56 34.89
C ALA A 471 1.02 -9.65 34.59
N ALA A 472 1.45 -10.52 33.68
CA ALA A 472 2.83 -10.63 33.22
C ALA A 472 3.30 -9.49 32.28
N HIS A 473 2.38 -8.62 31.86
CA HIS A 473 2.61 -7.52 30.92
C HIS A 473 2.11 -6.16 31.44
N ALA A 474 1.58 -6.13 32.67
CA ALA A 474 1.10 -4.92 33.34
C ALA A 474 2.26 -3.99 33.76
#